data_AF-A0A4Y0B1C6-F1
#
_entry.id   AF-A0A4Y0B1C6-F1
#
_cell.length_a   1.000
_cell.length_b   1.000
_cell.length_c   1.000
_cell.angle_alpha   90.00
_cell.angle_beta   90.00
_cell.angle_gamma   90.00
#
_symmetry.space_group_name_H-M   'P 1'
#
loop_
_entity.id
_entity.type
_entity.pdbx_description
1 polymer ?
#
loop_
_entity_poly.entity_id
_entity_poly.type
_entity_poly.pdbx_seq_one_letter_code
_entity_poly.pdbx_strand_id
1 'polypeptide(L)'
;MRGSFLRLDQITGSARKTLDIDEPKVPDIVNNIYAALVIGPLVICYWRGTWNLMDKLLFPHDEELRMIALLVAGIGGHLLFMLLQSNLQRWLDVEERPVSFYLLSRVYTYIYGAMCVGTWRGGWILIDRYAPSSLVFFIEASIVALLLLGSVQSFCNVAGAPFVNDSPDGYFDVPTYFKSKVSCYAKCQSTLTSRNIEPGPIFGSKDPGLYVLDCMFSVLVIGSLVVFVWRGLWVLLDLKLFPEDHGTSAWASIIIGYGVTGVTFSLQPLMRFTCDRLTGFWRVVVADMFLFFSFIGTINVWRGIWQALDTFFLPNEPLLSNWITHGAALLLLILLNCSNSVLVRGVYIDAEEPAGQCVVFPVYYIRLFFQKERKKKQRRLFDALERADLNSTGGVLQDKKHHHPQHQLPQQQQQQQQQQQKEPQHHHHITADQNHQVIRNLEAVPLTIIDDPKSNGDHSSQAPRM
;
A
#
# COMPACT_ATOMS: atom_id res chain seq x y z
N MET A 1 39.21 -3.46 29.29
CA MET A 1 39.13 -2.49 28.17
C MET A 1 37.66 -2.25 27.87
N ARG A 2 37.10 -1.06 28.13
CA ARG A 2 35.64 -0.85 28.25
C ARG A 2 35.15 0.45 27.57
N GLY A 3 35.76 0.81 26.44
CA GLY A 3 35.73 2.20 25.93
C GLY A 3 35.49 2.39 24.42
N SER A 4 34.77 1.49 23.73
CA SER A 4 34.49 1.65 22.28
C SER A 4 33.02 1.53 21.88
N PHE A 5 32.11 1.15 22.79
CA PHE A 5 30.71 0.89 22.43
C PHE A 5 29.78 2.12 22.48
N LEU A 6 30.16 3.16 23.23
CA LEU A 6 29.35 4.39 23.36
C LEU A 6 29.48 5.37 22.18
N ARG A 7 30.42 5.14 21.26
CA ARG A 7 30.68 6.07 20.14
C ARG A 7 29.86 5.77 18.89
N LEU A 8 29.31 4.57 18.75
CA LEU A 8 28.46 4.20 17.61
C LEU A 8 27.03 4.73 17.76
N ASP A 9 26.45 4.68 18.97
CA ASP A 9 25.07 5.12 19.21
C ASP A 9 24.85 6.64 19.01
N GLN A 10 25.88 7.46 19.22
CA GLN A 10 25.81 8.89 18.88
C GLN A 10 25.80 9.14 17.35
N ILE A 11 26.49 8.28 16.58
CA ILE A 11 26.54 8.38 15.12
C ILE A 11 25.22 7.87 14.51
N THR A 12 24.71 6.73 14.98
CA THR A 12 23.42 6.18 14.53
C THR A 12 22.24 7.03 14.99
N GLY A 13 22.28 7.63 16.19
CA GLY A 13 21.25 8.56 16.66
C GLY A 13 21.14 9.84 15.82
N SER A 14 22.27 10.36 15.33
CA SER A 14 22.28 11.48 14.37
C SER A 14 21.79 11.03 13.00
N ALA A 15 22.26 9.88 12.49
CA ALA A 15 21.81 9.32 11.22
C ALA A 15 20.30 8.99 11.18
N ARG A 16 19.71 8.60 12.31
CA ARG A 16 18.26 8.36 12.42
C ARG A 16 17.47 9.67 12.34
N LYS A 17 17.97 10.74 12.97
CA LYS A 17 17.39 12.09 12.87
C LYS A 17 17.53 12.70 11.48
N THR A 18 18.66 12.51 10.78
CA THR A 18 18.80 13.00 9.39
C THR A 18 17.92 12.22 8.41
N LEU A 19 17.70 10.91 8.64
CA LEU A 19 16.75 10.12 7.84
C LEU A 19 15.29 10.59 7.97
N ASP A 20 14.85 11.06 9.15
CA ASP A 20 13.53 11.67 9.34
C ASP A 20 13.43 13.10 8.74
N ILE A 21 14.55 13.81 8.63
CA ILE A 21 14.61 15.16 8.02
C ILE A 21 14.51 15.10 6.48
N ASP A 22 14.96 14.01 5.86
CA ASP A 22 15.06 13.81 4.41
C ASP A 22 13.83 13.13 3.75
N GLU A 23 12.69 13.08 4.43
CA GLU A 23 11.46 12.61 3.79
C GLU A 23 11.03 13.54 2.63
N PRO A 24 10.58 12.99 1.48
CA PRO A 24 10.01 13.82 0.43
C PRO A 24 8.68 14.43 0.91
N LYS A 25 8.71 15.73 1.22
CA LYS A 25 7.55 16.56 1.60
C LYS A 25 6.60 16.75 0.41
N VAL A 26 5.97 15.67 -0.06
CA VAL A 26 4.81 15.71 -0.93
C VAL A 26 3.64 16.18 -0.07
N PRO A 27 3.00 17.33 -0.35
CA PRO A 27 1.85 17.78 0.43
C PRO A 27 0.72 16.76 0.34
N ASP A 28 0.07 16.43 1.47
CA ASP A 28 -0.97 15.39 1.51
C ASP A 28 -2.12 15.69 0.52
N ILE A 29 -2.44 16.97 0.30
CA ILE A 29 -3.40 17.42 -0.72
C ILE A 29 -3.06 16.90 -2.14
N VAL A 30 -1.78 16.75 -2.50
CA VAL A 30 -1.38 16.22 -3.82
C VAL A 30 -1.64 14.71 -3.90
N ASN A 31 -1.36 13.96 -2.83
CA ASN A 31 -1.72 12.54 -2.74
C ASN A 31 -3.25 12.36 -2.79
N ASN A 32 -3.99 13.18 -2.05
CA ASN A 32 -5.45 13.17 -1.98
C ASN A 32 -6.09 13.47 -3.35
N ILE A 33 -5.62 14.50 -4.06
CA ILE A 33 -6.07 14.83 -5.42
C ILE A 33 -5.75 13.68 -6.38
N TYR A 34 -4.56 13.08 -6.31
CA TYR A 34 -4.17 11.97 -7.18
C TYR A 34 -5.01 10.71 -6.95
N ALA A 35 -5.27 10.35 -5.68
CA ALA A 35 -6.17 9.25 -5.37
C ALA A 35 -7.62 9.54 -5.79
N ALA A 36 -8.10 10.77 -5.56
CA ALA A 36 -9.45 11.19 -5.93
C ALA A 36 -9.68 11.21 -7.44
N LEU A 37 -8.79 11.80 -8.23
CA LEU A 37 -9.02 12.08 -9.65
C LEU A 37 -8.38 11.07 -10.61
N VAL A 38 -7.49 10.19 -10.12
CA VAL A 38 -6.82 9.18 -10.96
C VAL A 38 -7.13 7.77 -10.45
N ILE A 39 -6.76 7.44 -9.21
CA ILE A 39 -6.86 6.05 -8.74
C ILE A 39 -8.30 5.61 -8.53
N GLY A 40 -9.13 6.42 -7.86
CA GLY A 40 -10.55 6.13 -7.65
C GLY A 40 -11.33 5.88 -8.95
N PRO A 41 -11.29 6.78 -9.94
CA PRO A 41 -11.92 6.57 -11.24
C PRO A 41 -11.43 5.30 -11.96
N LEU A 42 -10.13 4.97 -11.90
CA LEU A 42 -9.61 3.74 -12.49
C LEU A 42 -10.10 2.48 -11.76
N VAL A 43 -10.20 2.50 -10.43
CA VAL A 43 -10.80 1.40 -9.64
C VAL A 43 -12.26 1.21 -10.03
N ILE A 44 -13.04 2.30 -10.11
CA ILE A 44 -14.46 2.26 -10.49
C ILE A 44 -14.63 1.75 -11.93
N CYS A 45 -13.79 2.18 -12.88
CA CYS A 45 -13.77 1.65 -14.24
C CYS A 45 -13.53 0.13 -14.26
N TYR A 46 -12.52 -0.36 -13.52
CA TYR A 46 -12.26 -1.81 -13.44
C TYR A 46 -13.46 -2.56 -12.83
N TRP A 47 -14.02 -2.05 -11.72
CA TRP A 47 -15.18 -2.66 -11.06
C TRP A 47 -16.40 -2.72 -11.99
N ARG A 48 -16.79 -1.58 -12.57
CA ARG A 48 -17.92 -1.48 -13.52
C ARG A 48 -17.73 -2.37 -14.74
N GLY A 49 -16.53 -2.38 -15.32
CA GLY A 49 -16.20 -3.24 -16.45
C GLY A 49 -16.33 -4.73 -16.09
N THR A 50 -15.73 -5.14 -14.96
CA THR A 50 -15.78 -6.54 -14.48
C THR A 50 -17.20 -7.00 -14.16
N TRP A 51 -17.96 -6.16 -13.44
CA TRP A 51 -19.35 -6.39 -13.05
C TRP A 51 -20.26 -6.60 -14.26
N ASN A 52 -20.21 -5.67 -15.21
CA ASN A 52 -21.06 -5.74 -16.40
C ASN A 52 -20.58 -6.80 -17.40
N LEU A 53 -19.33 -7.30 -17.31
CA LEU A 53 -18.88 -8.50 -18.02
C LEU A 53 -19.42 -9.78 -17.37
N MET A 54 -19.44 -9.87 -16.04
CA MET A 54 -20.06 -10.99 -15.33
C MET A 54 -21.56 -11.10 -15.67
N ASP A 55 -22.29 -9.99 -15.66
CA ASP A 55 -23.71 -9.98 -16.06
C ASP A 55 -23.94 -10.47 -17.49
N LYS A 56 -23.06 -10.12 -18.43
CA LYS A 56 -23.21 -10.45 -19.86
C LYS A 56 -22.68 -11.82 -20.27
N LEU A 57 -21.71 -12.37 -19.54
CA LEU A 57 -20.97 -13.58 -19.95
C LEU A 57 -21.24 -14.79 -19.05
N LEU A 58 -21.53 -14.58 -17.76
CA LEU A 58 -21.74 -15.67 -16.81
C LEU A 58 -23.24 -15.95 -16.66
N PHE A 59 -23.70 -17.10 -17.18
CA PHE A 59 -25.11 -17.52 -17.16
C PHE A 59 -26.09 -16.41 -17.60
N PRO A 60 -25.95 -15.85 -18.82
CA PRO A 60 -26.70 -14.65 -19.25
C PRO A 60 -28.22 -14.83 -19.35
N HIS A 61 -28.72 -16.06 -19.27
CA HIS A 61 -30.15 -16.40 -19.29
C HIS A 61 -30.67 -16.99 -17.97
N ASP A 62 -29.82 -17.15 -16.97
CA ASP A 62 -30.16 -17.69 -15.65
C ASP A 62 -29.50 -16.85 -14.55
N GLU A 63 -30.24 -15.85 -14.09
CA GLU A 63 -29.79 -14.94 -13.03
C GLU A 63 -29.66 -15.63 -11.66
N GLU A 64 -30.41 -16.70 -11.41
CA GLU A 64 -30.33 -17.43 -10.13
C GLU A 64 -29.06 -18.26 -10.06
N LEU A 65 -28.73 -18.98 -11.15
CA LEU A 65 -27.45 -19.66 -11.29
C LEU A 65 -26.27 -18.67 -11.31
N ARG A 66 -26.42 -17.51 -11.94
CA ARG A 66 -25.44 -16.40 -11.88
C ARG A 66 -25.20 -15.94 -10.45
N MET A 67 -26.26 -15.64 -9.70
CA MET A 67 -26.20 -15.23 -8.30
C MET A 67 -25.47 -16.26 -7.43
N ILE A 68 -25.88 -17.54 -7.51
CA ILE A 68 -25.29 -18.62 -6.72
C ILE A 68 -23.81 -18.81 -7.09
N ALA A 69 -23.47 -18.85 -8.37
CA ALA A 69 -22.10 -19.02 -8.83
C ALA A 69 -21.20 -17.86 -8.38
N LEU A 70 -21.67 -16.62 -8.47
CA LEU A 70 -20.93 -15.43 -8.05
C LEU A 70 -20.72 -15.38 -6.53
N LEU A 71 -21.75 -15.73 -5.73
CA LEU A 71 -21.63 -15.81 -4.27
C LEU A 71 -20.65 -16.92 -3.86
N VAL A 72 -20.80 -18.13 -4.39
CA VAL A 72 -19.96 -19.29 -4.02
C VAL A 72 -18.51 -19.07 -4.45
N ALA A 73 -18.27 -18.64 -5.69
CA ALA A 73 -16.92 -18.36 -6.17
C ALA A 73 -16.29 -17.16 -5.47
N GLY A 74 -17.06 -16.10 -5.23
CA GLY A 74 -16.60 -14.89 -4.56
C GLY A 74 -16.22 -15.13 -3.09
N ILE A 75 -17.15 -15.64 -2.28
CA ILE A 75 -16.92 -15.96 -0.86
C ILE A 75 -15.82 -17.02 -0.73
N GLY A 76 -15.87 -18.09 -1.54
CA GLY A 76 -14.85 -19.12 -1.57
C GLY A 76 -13.47 -18.57 -1.94
N GLY A 77 -13.42 -17.61 -2.88
CA GLY A 77 -12.21 -16.89 -3.27
C GLY A 77 -11.63 -16.02 -2.16
N HIS A 78 -12.46 -15.22 -1.46
CA HIS A 78 -12.02 -14.46 -0.29
C HIS A 78 -11.43 -15.37 0.79
N LEU A 79 -12.15 -16.44 1.16
CA LEU A 79 -11.67 -17.39 2.16
C LEU A 79 -10.37 -18.07 1.71
N LEU A 80 -10.28 -18.51 0.45
CA LEU A 80 -9.08 -19.13 -0.10
C LEU A 80 -7.86 -18.20 -0.03
N PHE A 81 -8.00 -16.94 -0.48
CA PHE A 81 -6.88 -16.00 -0.47
C PHE A 81 -6.50 -15.52 0.93
N MET A 82 -7.47 -15.36 1.84
CA MET A 82 -7.17 -15.17 3.27
C MET A 82 -6.39 -16.36 3.84
N LEU A 83 -6.84 -17.61 3.63
CA LEU A 83 -6.15 -18.79 4.14
C LEU A 83 -4.75 -18.99 3.53
N LEU A 84 -4.54 -18.56 2.28
CA LEU A 84 -3.25 -18.62 1.59
C LEU A 84 -2.32 -17.42 1.87
N GLN A 85 -2.77 -16.34 2.52
CA GLN A 85 -2.03 -15.07 2.60
C GLN A 85 -0.57 -15.23 3.08
N SER A 86 -0.37 -15.97 4.18
CA SER A 86 0.96 -16.20 4.78
C SER A 86 1.83 -17.17 3.95
N ASN A 87 1.25 -17.95 3.05
CA ASN A 87 1.99 -18.79 2.11
C ASN A 87 2.41 -17.97 0.88
N LEU A 88 1.50 -17.15 0.34
CA LEU A 88 1.77 -16.24 -0.76
C LEU A 88 2.86 -15.23 -0.39
N GLN A 89 2.79 -14.61 0.79
CA GLN A 89 3.79 -13.66 1.27
C GLN A 89 5.20 -14.27 1.42
N ARG A 90 5.30 -15.54 1.85
CA ARG A 90 6.60 -16.24 1.97
C ARG A 90 7.15 -16.73 0.64
N TRP A 91 6.28 -17.15 -0.28
CA TRP A 91 6.71 -17.72 -1.56
C TRP A 91 7.00 -16.64 -2.60
N LEU A 92 6.20 -15.58 -2.60
CA LEU A 92 6.34 -14.38 -3.43
C LEU A 92 6.99 -13.26 -2.60
N ASP A 93 8.21 -13.52 -2.14
CA ASP A 93 9.06 -12.49 -1.54
C ASP A 93 9.74 -11.66 -2.66
N VAL A 94 9.76 -10.33 -2.50
CA VAL A 94 10.27 -9.40 -3.50
C VAL A 94 11.81 -9.29 -3.52
N GLU A 95 12.47 -9.59 -2.40
CA GLU A 95 13.93 -9.62 -2.30
C GLU A 95 14.48 -10.98 -2.77
N GLU A 96 13.83 -12.11 -2.45
CA GLU A 96 14.23 -13.44 -2.94
C GLU A 96 13.86 -13.70 -4.41
N ARG A 97 12.64 -13.36 -4.84
CA ARG A 97 12.07 -13.79 -6.13
C ARG A 97 11.39 -12.65 -6.89
N PRO A 98 12.11 -11.56 -7.23
CA PRO A 98 11.51 -10.33 -7.78
C PRO A 98 10.69 -10.57 -9.06
N VAL A 99 11.16 -11.41 -10.00
CA VAL A 99 10.42 -11.68 -11.25
C VAL A 99 9.12 -12.44 -10.97
N SER A 100 9.17 -13.48 -10.14
CA SER A 100 7.99 -14.23 -9.71
C SER A 100 7.01 -13.35 -8.95
N PHE A 101 7.50 -12.47 -8.06
CA PHE A 101 6.68 -11.48 -7.37
C PHE A 101 5.95 -10.57 -8.37
N TYR A 102 6.67 -9.87 -9.26
CA TYR A 102 6.03 -8.91 -10.17
C TYR A 102 5.07 -9.52 -11.20
N LEU A 103 5.22 -10.81 -11.55
CA LEU A 103 4.27 -11.51 -12.42
C LEU A 103 3.09 -12.09 -11.63
N LEU A 104 3.36 -12.92 -10.63
CA LEU A 104 2.32 -13.69 -9.92
C LEU A 104 1.49 -12.82 -8.97
N SER A 105 2.04 -11.71 -8.45
CA SER A 105 1.26 -10.73 -7.68
C SER A 105 0.16 -10.07 -8.51
N ARG A 106 0.36 -9.89 -9.83
CA ARG A 106 -0.64 -9.31 -10.74
C ARG A 106 -1.69 -10.33 -11.15
N VAL A 107 -1.30 -11.59 -11.37
CA VAL A 107 -2.24 -12.70 -11.55
C VAL A 107 -3.12 -12.87 -10.30
N TYR A 108 -2.52 -12.84 -9.10
CA TYR A 108 -3.24 -12.82 -7.82
C TYR A 108 -4.25 -11.66 -7.76
N THR A 109 -3.81 -10.43 -8.01
CA THR A 109 -4.70 -9.25 -7.96
C THR A 109 -5.82 -9.31 -8.99
N TYR A 110 -5.56 -9.84 -10.19
CA TYR A 110 -6.59 -10.01 -11.22
C TYR A 110 -7.67 -11.02 -10.79
N ILE A 111 -7.25 -12.21 -10.35
CA ILE A 111 -8.17 -13.27 -9.92
C ILE A 111 -8.92 -12.84 -8.67
N TYR A 112 -8.22 -12.32 -7.66
CA TYR A 112 -8.84 -11.90 -6.40
C TYR A 112 -9.76 -10.68 -6.61
N GLY A 113 -9.40 -9.74 -7.49
CA GLY A 113 -10.27 -8.62 -7.87
C GLY A 113 -11.58 -9.10 -8.49
N ALA A 114 -11.52 -10.10 -9.38
CA ALA A 114 -12.73 -10.73 -9.91
C ALA A 114 -13.56 -11.44 -8.82
N MET A 115 -12.94 -12.09 -7.82
CA MET A 115 -13.69 -12.67 -6.69
C MET A 115 -14.31 -11.60 -5.77
N CYS A 116 -13.64 -10.46 -5.56
CA CYS A 116 -14.22 -9.31 -4.84
C CYS A 116 -15.48 -8.80 -5.57
N VAL A 117 -15.34 -8.48 -6.86
CA VAL A 117 -16.45 -8.01 -7.70
C VAL A 117 -17.58 -9.03 -7.75
N GLY A 118 -17.25 -10.33 -7.87
CA GLY A 118 -18.24 -11.40 -7.90
C GLY A 118 -19.03 -11.53 -6.60
N THR A 119 -18.36 -11.45 -5.45
CA THR A 119 -19.01 -11.46 -4.12
C THR A 119 -20.03 -10.32 -4.01
N TRP A 120 -19.62 -9.12 -4.41
CA TRP A 120 -20.49 -7.95 -4.38
C TRP A 120 -21.63 -8.09 -5.38
N ARG A 121 -21.37 -8.49 -6.64
CA ARG A 121 -22.42 -8.67 -7.64
C ARG A 121 -23.45 -9.71 -7.22
N GLY A 122 -23.00 -10.86 -6.73
CA GLY A 122 -23.87 -11.92 -6.21
C GLY A 122 -24.71 -11.43 -5.03
N GLY A 123 -24.13 -10.65 -4.12
CA GLY A 123 -24.84 -10.01 -3.01
C GLY A 123 -25.88 -8.98 -3.47
N TRP A 124 -25.58 -8.16 -4.48
CA TRP A 124 -26.55 -7.25 -5.09
C TRP A 124 -27.74 -8.00 -5.69
N ILE A 125 -27.50 -9.05 -6.50
CA ILE A 125 -28.59 -9.85 -7.09
C ILE A 125 -29.43 -10.50 -5.99
N LEU A 126 -28.79 -11.04 -4.94
CA LEU A 126 -29.49 -11.64 -3.80
C LEU A 126 -30.40 -10.63 -3.10
N ILE A 127 -29.91 -9.42 -2.84
CA ILE A 127 -30.73 -8.36 -2.24
C ILE A 127 -31.86 -7.96 -3.20
N ASP A 128 -31.56 -7.68 -4.47
CA ASP A 128 -32.54 -7.20 -5.45
C ASP A 128 -33.67 -8.22 -5.73
N ARG A 129 -33.37 -9.52 -5.64
CA ARG A 129 -34.32 -10.62 -5.89
C ARG A 129 -35.24 -10.91 -4.70
N TYR A 130 -34.76 -10.76 -3.46
CA TYR A 130 -35.47 -11.20 -2.26
C TYR A 130 -35.85 -10.08 -1.28
N ALA A 131 -35.33 -8.86 -1.44
CA ALA A 131 -35.78 -7.70 -0.69
C ALA A 131 -37.14 -7.19 -1.20
N PRO A 132 -38.04 -6.72 -0.31
CA PRO A 132 -39.21 -5.96 -0.73
C PRO A 132 -38.80 -4.71 -1.51
N SER A 133 -39.52 -4.38 -2.58
CA SER A 133 -39.32 -3.17 -3.41
C SER A 133 -39.76 -1.87 -2.71
N SER A 134 -39.49 -1.74 -1.41
CA SER A 134 -39.84 -0.59 -0.57
C SER A 134 -38.59 0.21 -0.21
N LEU A 135 -38.57 1.49 -0.54
CA LEU A 135 -37.50 2.40 -0.12
C LEU A 135 -37.34 2.44 1.41
N VAL A 136 -38.45 2.29 2.16
CA VAL A 136 -38.42 2.25 3.63
C VAL A 136 -37.63 1.04 4.13
N PHE A 137 -37.83 -0.14 3.52
CA PHE A 137 -37.06 -1.34 3.87
C PHE A 137 -35.55 -1.15 3.67
N PHE A 138 -35.14 -0.56 2.54
CA PHE A 138 -33.71 -0.29 2.28
C PHE A 138 -33.11 0.71 3.28
N ILE A 139 -33.85 1.74 3.69
CA ILE A 139 -33.42 2.70 4.71
C ILE A 139 -33.30 2.01 6.07
N GLU A 140 -34.36 1.33 6.53
CA GLU A 140 -34.39 0.65 7.83
C GLU A 140 -33.28 -0.40 7.95
N ALA A 141 -33.13 -1.27 6.95
CA ALA A 141 -32.12 -2.32 6.97
C ALA A 141 -30.69 -1.78 6.77
N SER A 142 -30.48 -0.67 6.06
CA SER A 142 -29.20 0.05 6.09
C SER A 142 -28.88 0.64 7.47
N ILE A 143 -29.86 1.22 8.17
CA ILE A 143 -29.67 1.74 9.54
C ILE A 143 -29.33 0.58 10.48
N VAL A 144 -30.04 -0.54 10.41
CA VAL A 144 -29.73 -1.74 11.21
C VAL A 144 -28.32 -2.25 10.92
N ALA A 145 -27.92 -2.33 9.65
CA ALA A 145 -26.58 -2.79 9.28
C ALA A 145 -25.47 -1.82 9.74
N LEU A 146 -25.68 -0.51 9.67
CA LEU A 146 -24.77 0.50 10.22
C LEU A 146 -24.65 0.41 11.75
N LEU A 147 -25.77 0.20 12.46
CA LEU A 147 -25.78 0.02 13.92
C LEU A 147 -25.05 -1.27 14.32
N LEU A 148 -25.23 -2.36 13.57
CA LEU A 148 -24.50 -3.61 13.78
C LEU A 148 -22.99 -3.41 13.56
N LEU A 149 -22.58 -2.78 12.46
CA LEU A 149 -21.18 -2.46 12.16
C LEU A 149 -20.54 -1.59 13.25
N GLY A 150 -21.21 -0.53 13.71
CA GLY A 150 -20.73 0.30 14.83
C GLY A 150 -20.67 -0.46 16.16
N SER A 151 -21.62 -1.37 16.42
CA SER A 151 -21.61 -2.19 17.65
C SER A 151 -20.43 -3.18 17.72
N VAL A 152 -19.88 -3.58 16.56
CA VAL A 152 -18.68 -4.41 16.44
C VAL A 152 -17.46 -3.60 15.97
N GLN A 153 -17.50 -2.27 16.08
CA GLN A 153 -16.38 -1.39 15.72
C GLN A 153 -15.76 -1.72 14.35
N SER A 154 -16.62 -1.95 13.33
CA SER A 154 -16.21 -2.29 11.96
C SER A 154 -16.80 -1.31 10.93
N PHE A 155 -17.18 -0.11 11.35
CA PHE A 155 -17.78 0.94 10.53
C PHE A 155 -16.89 1.35 9.36
N CYS A 156 -15.59 1.55 9.59
CA CYS A 156 -14.61 1.96 8.58
C CYS A 156 -14.60 1.08 7.31
N ASN A 157 -15.03 -0.17 7.40
CA ASN A 157 -15.11 -1.11 6.28
C ASN A 157 -16.17 -0.76 5.23
N VAL A 158 -17.07 0.22 5.49
CA VAL A 158 -17.94 0.78 4.45
C VAL A 158 -17.18 1.71 3.49
N ALA A 159 -15.98 2.18 3.86
CA ALA A 159 -15.19 3.08 3.03
C ALA A 159 -14.62 2.37 1.80
N GLY A 160 -14.43 3.14 0.73
CA GLY A 160 -13.83 2.67 -0.52
C GLY A 160 -13.01 3.78 -1.18
N ALA A 161 -12.59 3.56 -2.41
CA ALA A 161 -11.94 4.61 -3.19
C ALA A 161 -12.89 5.82 -3.33
N PRO A 162 -12.43 7.08 -3.17
CA PRO A 162 -11.04 7.50 -3.22
C PRO A 162 -10.30 7.53 -1.87
N PHE A 163 -10.94 7.18 -0.76
CA PHE A 163 -10.35 7.30 0.59
C PHE A 163 -9.53 6.06 0.98
N VAL A 164 -10.05 4.86 0.71
CA VAL A 164 -9.31 3.60 0.91
C VAL A 164 -8.38 3.38 -0.27
N ASN A 165 -7.10 3.21 0.02
CA ASN A 165 -6.02 3.07 -0.94
C ASN A 165 -5.01 2.01 -0.48
N ASP A 166 -4.15 1.55 -1.40
CA ASP A 166 -3.25 0.40 -1.20
C ASP A 166 -2.50 0.49 0.15
N SER A 167 -2.71 -0.52 1.01
CA SER A 167 -2.12 -0.55 2.36
C SER A 167 -0.58 -0.57 2.26
N PRO A 168 0.14 0.24 3.05
CA PRO A 168 1.60 0.19 3.08
C PRO A 168 2.14 -1.17 3.56
N ASP A 169 1.34 -1.92 4.31
CA ASP A 169 1.73 -3.18 4.94
C ASP A 169 1.30 -4.39 4.12
N GLY A 170 2.29 -5.06 3.49
CA GLY A 170 2.18 -6.40 2.91
C GLY A 170 1.27 -6.52 1.68
N TYR A 171 1.86 -6.76 0.50
CA TYR A 171 1.09 -6.93 -0.74
C TYR A 171 0.01 -8.03 -0.65
N PHE A 172 0.25 -9.07 0.16
CA PHE A 172 -0.69 -10.18 0.37
C PHE A 172 -1.39 -10.16 1.73
N ASP A 173 -1.09 -9.21 2.63
CA ASP A 173 -1.75 -9.17 3.95
C ASP A 173 -3.21 -8.76 3.78
N VAL A 174 -4.10 -9.56 4.38
CA VAL A 174 -5.55 -9.38 4.39
C VAL A 174 -5.98 -9.48 5.85
N PRO A 175 -6.18 -8.35 6.56
CA PRO A 175 -6.50 -8.37 7.97
C PRO A 175 -7.86 -9.04 8.21
N THR A 176 -7.94 -9.82 9.28
CA THR A 176 -9.18 -10.42 9.77
C THR A 176 -9.62 -9.71 11.04
N TYR A 177 -10.93 -9.75 11.35
CA TYR A 177 -11.52 -8.99 12.44
C TYR A 177 -10.88 -9.30 13.82
N PHE A 178 -10.72 -10.57 14.19
CA PHE A 178 -10.05 -10.94 15.44
C PHE A 178 -8.52 -10.94 15.33
N LYS A 179 -7.96 -10.54 14.19
CA LYS A 179 -6.53 -10.49 13.87
C LYS A 179 -5.79 -11.79 14.11
N SER A 180 -6.49 -12.92 14.05
CA SER A 180 -5.89 -14.23 14.15
C SER A 180 -4.91 -14.42 13.00
N LYS A 181 -3.63 -14.65 13.28
CA LYS A 181 -2.69 -15.18 12.27
C LYS A 181 -2.35 -16.61 12.63
N VAL A 182 -2.26 -17.52 11.66
CA VAL A 182 -1.77 -18.88 11.95
C VAL A 182 -0.30 -18.78 12.34
N SER A 183 0.05 -19.22 13.54
CA SER A 183 1.44 -19.29 13.97
C SER A 183 2.18 -20.42 13.22
N CYS A 184 2.58 -20.17 11.98
CA CYS A 184 3.42 -21.09 11.20
C CYS A 184 4.90 -21.06 11.67
N TYR A 185 5.12 -20.91 12.98
CA TYR A 185 6.42 -20.80 13.64
C TYR A 185 6.88 -22.19 14.12
N ALA A 186 7.36 -23.00 13.20
CA ALA A 186 7.95 -24.31 13.52
C ALA A 186 9.01 -24.80 12.50
N LYS A 187 9.81 -23.91 11.90
CA LYS A 187 11.14 -24.26 11.35
C LYS A 187 11.98 -23.01 11.02
N CYS A 188 13.31 -23.17 11.13
CA CYS A 188 14.35 -22.18 10.83
C CYS A 188 14.52 -20.99 11.81
N GLN A 189 14.66 -21.28 13.11
CA GLN A 189 15.51 -20.47 14.00
C GLN A 189 16.37 -21.35 14.92
N SER A 190 17.11 -22.30 14.32
CA SER A 190 17.99 -23.23 15.04
C SER A 190 19.46 -23.16 14.59
N THR A 191 19.86 -22.13 13.84
CA THR A 191 21.21 -22.11 13.24
C THR A 191 21.93 -20.74 13.25
N LEU A 192 21.43 -19.72 13.96
CA LEU A 192 22.18 -18.46 14.22
C LEU A 192 21.51 -17.57 15.29
N THR A 193 21.47 -18.03 16.54
CA THR A 193 21.06 -17.19 17.69
C THR A 193 21.99 -17.36 18.88
N SER A 194 23.06 -16.54 18.89
CA SER A 194 23.70 -16.08 20.12
C SER A 194 23.65 -14.55 20.14
N ARG A 195 22.44 -14.03 20.33
CA ARG A 195 22.10 -12.64 20.64
C ARG A 195 20.68 -12.61 21.19
N ASN A 196 20.53 -12.21 22.45
CA ASN A 196 19.23 -12.11 23.13
C ASN A 196 18.49 -10.88 22.60
N ILE A 197 17.67 -11.09 21.57
CA ILE A 197 16.57 -10.20 21.21
C ILE A 197 15.31 -10.98 21.56
N GLU A 198 14.58 -10.55 22.59
CA GLU A 198 13.26 -11.12 22.87
C GLU A 198 12.31 -10.73 21.72
N PRO A 199 11.72 -11.70 21.01
CA PRO A 199 10.67 -11.38 20.04
C PRO A 199 9.43 -10.90 20.80
N GLY A 200 8.90 -9.75 20.41
CA GLY A 200 7.63 -9.25 20.93
C GLY A 200 6.47 -10.24 20.70
N PRO A 201 5.35 -10.11 21.43
CA PRO A 201 4.27 -11.08 21.40
C PRO A 201 3.63 -11.19 20.01
N ILE A 202 3.98 -12.24 19.28
CA ILE A 202 3.30 -12.64 18.05
C ILE A 202 1.96 -13.27 18.45
N PHE A 203 0.86 -12.54 18.26
CA PHE A 203 -0.51 -13.04 18.41
C PHE A 203 -0.88 -14.01 17.28
N GLY A 204 -0.14 -15.11 17.19
CA GLY A 204 -0.49 -16.23 16.34
C GLY A 204 -1.44 -17.17 17.10
N SER A 205 -2.60 -17.48 16.52
CA SER A 205 -3.46 -18.51 17.09
C SER A 205 -2.70 -19.85 17.08
N LYS A 206 -2.69 -20.54 18.23
CA LYS A 206 -2.17 -21.91 18.34
C LYS A 206 -3.11 -22.93 17.69
N ASP A 207 -4.33 -22.52 17.38
CA ASP A 207 -5.40 -23.34 16.87
C ASP A 207 -5.84 -22.82 15.48
N PRO A 208 -5.63 -23.59 14.40
CA PRO A 208 -6.01 -23.17 13.05
C PRO A 208 -7.53 -23.05 12.87
N GLY A 209 -8.34 -23.71 13.71
CA GLY A 209 -9.80 -23.58 13.66
C GLY A 209 -10.29 -22.17 13.98
N LEU A 210 -9.62 -21.49 14.93
CA LEU A 210 -9.94 -20.10 15.27
C LEU A 210 -9.65 -19.13 14.12
N TYR A 211 -8.58 -19.36 13.35
CA TYR A 211 -8.28 -18.55 12.17
C TYR A 211 -9.31 -18.73 11.06
N VAL A 212 -9.73 -19.97 10.79
CA VAL A 212 -10.80 -20.24 9.82
C VAL A 212 -12.10 -19.54 10.23
N LEU A 213 -12.45 -19.60 11.52
CA LEU A 213 -13.64 -18.93 12.06
C LEU A 213 -13.55 -17.40 11.95
N ASP A 214 -12.37 -16.82 12.18
CA ASP A 214 -12.09 -15.38 12.02
C ASP A 214 -12.22 -14.93 10.55
N CYS A 215 -11.66 -15.69 9.60
CA CYS A 215 -11.87 -15.48 8.17
C CYS A 215 -13.37 -15.56 7.80
N MET A 216 -14.09 -16.57 8.31
CA MET A 216 -15.53 -16.73 8.08
C MET A 216 -16.33 -15.55 8.64
N PHE A 217 -16.07 -15.11 9.87
CA PHE A 217 -16.74 -13.96 10.46
C PHE A 217 -16.47 -12.68 9.66
N SER A 218 -15.21 -12.45 9.29
CA SER A 218 -14.77 -11.30 8.50
C SER A 218 -15.49 -11.21 7.15
N VAL A 219 -15.60 -12.33 6.41
CA VAL A 219 -16.22 -12.36 5.07
C VAL A 219 -17.75 -12.41 5.14
N LEU A 220 -18.32 -13.29 5.98
CA LEU A 220 -19.76 -13.60 5.98
C LEU A 220 -20.60 -12.65 6.84
N VAL A 221 -20.02 -12.04 7.88
CA VAL A 221 -20.75 -11.11 8.75
C VAL A 221 -20.44 -9.68 8.34
N ILE A 222 -19.18 -9.25 8.49
CA ILE A 222 -18.79 -7.86 8.20
C ILE A 222 -18.96 -7.53 6.71
N GLY A 223 -18.45 -8.39 5.81
CA GLY A 223 -18.58 -8.22 4.37
C GLY A 223 -20.04 -8.11 3.89
N SER A 224 -20.93 -8.96 4.38
CA SER A 224 -22.36 -8.92 4.02
C SER A 224 -23.09 -7.69 4.56
N LEU A 225 -22.76 -7.22 5.78
CA LEU A 225 -23.29 -5.97 6.32
C LEU A 225 -22.87 -4.76 5.46
N VAL A 226 -21.60 -4.68 5.05
CA VAL A 226 -21.07 -3.63 4.18
C VAL A 226 -21.79 -3.61 2.83
N VAL A 227 -21.95 -4.78 2.18
CA VAL A 227 -22.69 -4.93 0.92
C VAL A 227 -24.13 -4.41 1.05
N PHE A 228 -24.80 -4.71 2.15
CA PHE A 228 -26.18 -4.26 2.38
C PHE A 228 -26.28 -2.73 2.54
N VAL A 229 -25.39 -2.12 3.32
CA VAL A 229 -25.31 -0.66 3.51
C VAL A 229 -25.07 0.05 2.17
N TRP A 230 -24.11 -0.43 1.38
CA TRP A 230 -23.84 0.10 0.05
C TRP A 230 -25.07 -0.01 -0.85
N ARG A 231 -25.71 -1.19 -0.91
CA ARG A 231 -26.89 -1.38 -1.75
C ARG A 231 -28.03 -0.43 -1.38
N GLY A 232 -28.34 -0.28 -0.09
CA GLY A 232 -29.48 0.52 0.37
C GLY A 232 -29.30 2.03 0.14
N LEU A 233 -28.10 2.58 0.38
CA LEU A 233 -27.83 3.98 0.01
C LEU A 233 -27.80 4.17 -1.52
N TRP A 234 -27.38 3.16 -2.29
CA TRP A 234 -27.44 3.23 -3.75
C TRP A 234 -28.89 3.27 -4.27
N VAL A 235 -29.80 2.44 -3.73
CA VAL A 235 -31.26 2.53 -4.01
C VAL A 235 -31.81 3.91 -3.66
N LEU A 236 -31.44 4.45 -2.49
CA LEU A 236 -31.89 5.77 -2.06
C LEU A 236 -31.49 6.86 -3.06
N LEU A 237 -30.26 6.82 -3.58
CA LEU A 237 -29.80 7.77 -4.60
C LEU A 237 -30.51 7.56 -5.95
N ASP A 238 -30.69 6.31 -6.40
CA ASP A 238 -31.43 6.01 -7.64
C ASP A 238 -32.88 6.51 -7.61
N LEU A 239 -33.55 6.42 -6.46
CA LEU A 239 -34.95 6.84 -6.32
C LEU A 239 -35.15 8.33 -5.98
N LYS A 240 -34.07 9.10 -5.73
CA LYS A 240 -34.16 10.50 -5.28
C LYS A 240 -33.32 11.50 -6.07
N LEU A 241 -32.19 11.09 -6.63
CA LEU A 241 -31.28 11.99 -7.33
C LEU A 241 -31.53 11.95 -8.84
N PHE A 242 -32.49 12.76 -9.30
CA PHE A 242 -32.89 12.87 -10.71
C PHE A 242 -33.24 11.51 -11.37
N PRO A 243 -34.25 10.77 -10.86
CA PRO A 243 -34.53 9.40 -11.30
C PRO A 243 -34.78 9.25 -12.81
N GLU A 244 -35.46 10.22 -13.42
CA GLU A 244 -35.82 10.22 -14.85
C GLU A 244 -34.68 10.66 -15.80
N ASP A 245 -33.63 11.31 -15.28
CA ASP A 245 -32.50 11.81 -16.08
C ASP A 245 -31.19 11.25 -15.53
N HIS A 246 -30.78 10.11 -16.09
CA HIS A 246 -29.54 9.43 -15.73
C HIS A 246 -28.28 10.27 -15.97
N GLY A 247 -28.30 11.20 -16.93
CA GLY A 247 -27.18 12.09 -17.22
C GLY A 247 -27.00 13.15 -16.14
N THR A 248 -28.09 13.84 -15.77
CA THR A 248 -28.09 14.82 -14.67
C THR A 248 -27.87 14.13 -13.33
N SER A 249 -28.45 12.94 -13.10
CA SER A 249 -28.19 12.09 -11.93
C SER A 249 -26.69 11.78 -11.79
N ALA A 250 -26.03 11.35 -12.87
CA ALA A 250 -24.60 11.03 -12.85
C ALA A 250 -23.76 12.26 -12.47
N TRP A 251 -23.99 13.41 -13.11
CA TRP A 251 -23.27 14.64 -12.80
C TRP A 251 -23.54 15.17 -11.39
N ALA A 252 -24.79 15.13 -10.92
CA ALA A 252 -25.13 15.53 -9.56
C ALA A 252 -24.42 14.63 -8.53
N SER A 253 -24.39 13.32 -8.77
CA SER A 253 -23.67 12.34 -7.93
C SER A 253 -22.16 12.60 -7.95
N ILE A 254 -21.55 12.88 -9.11
CA ILE A 254 -20.14 13.28 -9.22
C ILE A 254 -19.85 14.55 -8.40
N ILE A 255 -20.68 15.60 -8.55
CA ILE A 255 -20.49 16.89 -7.87
C ILE A 255 -20.63 16.74 -6.35
N ILE A 256 -21.67 16.05 -5.87
CA ILE A 256 -21.87 15.78 -4.44
C ILE A 256 -20.71 14.94 -3.90
N GLY A 257 -20.33 13.87 -4.61
CA GLY A 257 -19.27 12.95 -4.19
C GLY A 257 -17.92 13.64 -4.04
N TYR A 258 -17.48 14.40 -5.06
CA TYR A 258 -16.21 15.14 -4.99
C TYR A 258 -16.27 16.35 -4.05
N GLY A 259 -17.44 17.00 -3.89
CA GLY A 259 -17.63 18.06 -2.90
C GLY A 259 -17.44 17.55 -1.48
N VAL A 260 -18.13 16.47 -1.10
CA VAL A 260 -17.96 15.80 0.19
C VAL A 260 -16.53 15.28 0.37
N THR A 261 -15.92 14.75 -0.68
CA THR A 261 -14.51 14.30 -0.68
C THR A 261 -13.54 15.44 -0.37
N GLY A 262 -13.70 16.60 -1.00
CA GLY A 262 -12.90 17.79 -0.72
C GLY A 262 -13.05 18.30 0.72
N VAL A 263 -14.29 18.35 1.23
CA VAL A 263 -14.57 18.71 2.64
C VAL A 263 -13.93 17.71 3.60
N THR A 264 -14.08 16.41 3.34
CA THR A 264 -13.51 15.32 4.13
C THR A 264 -11.99 15.42 4.21
N PHE A 265 -11.30 15.62 3.09
CA PHE A 265 -9.85 15.81 3.05
C PHE A 265 -9.41 17.05 3.85
N SER A 266 -10.17 18.15 3.79
CA SER A 266 -9.90 19.37 4.57
C SER A 266 -10.15 19.21 6.08
N LEU A 267 -11.08 18.33 6.48
CA LEU A 267 -11.42 18.09 7.89
C LEU A 267 -10.48 17.09 8.59
N GLN A 268 -9.75 16.24 7.86
CA GLN A 268 -8.84 15.25 8.45
C GLN A 268 -7.92 15.79 9.56
N PRO A 269 -7.25 16.95 9.45
CA PRO A 269 -6.38 17.45 10.51
C PRO A 269 -7.14 17.79 11.81
N LEU A 270 -8.35 18.35 11.68
CA LEU A 270 -9.23 18.66 12.81
C LEU A 270 -9.76 17.38 13.46
N MET A 271 -10.16 16.40 12.64
CA MET A 271 -10.67 15.12 13.11
C MET A 271 -9.57 14.31 13.81
N ARG A 272 -8.35 14.30 13.27
CA ARG A 272 -7.18 13.69 13.91
C ARG A 272 -6.90 14.34 15.27
N PHE A 273 -6.85 15.67 15.33
CA PHE A 273 -6.68 16.40 16.60
C PHE A 273 -7.78 16.07 17.61
N THR A 274 -9.02 15.93 17.16
CA THR A 274 -10.16 15.56 18.02
C THR A 274 -10.04 14.12 18.52
N CYS A 275 -9.74 13.18 17.63
CA CYS A 275 -9.60 11.76 17.96
C CYS A 275 -8.34 11.43 18.78
N ASP A 276 -7.32 12.30 18.78
CA ASP A 276 -6.16 12.23 19.69
C ASP A 276 -6.51 12.63 21.13
N ARG A 277 -7.58 13.41 21.33
CA ARG A 277 -8.03 13.89 22.65
C ARG A 277 -9.19 13.11 23.26
N LEU A 278 -9.95 12.39 22.44
CA LEU A 278 -11.03 11.52 22.89
C LEU A 278 -10.51 10.12 23.24
N THR A 279 -11.19 9.44 24.16
CA THR A 279 -10.88 8.07 24.56
C THR A 279 -12.14 7.22 24.66
N GLY A 280 -11.99 5.90 24.55
CA GLY A 280 -13.08 4.94 24.66
C GLY A 280 -14.23 5.19 23.69
N PHE A 281 -15.46 5.00 24.16
CA PHE A 281 -16.69 5.09 23.36
C PHE A 281 -16.84 6.38 22.55
N TRP A 282 -16.56 7.55 23.14
CA TRP A 282 -16.70 8.84 22.45
C TRP A 282 -15.74 9.00 21.27
N ARG A 283 -14.56 8.37 21.34
CA ARG A 283 -13.60 8.36 20.23
C ARG A 283 -14.13 7.57 19.04
N VAL A 284 -14.76 6.41 19.30
CA VAL A 284 -15.40 5.57 18.28
C VAL A 284 -16.53 6.34 17.61
N VAL A 285 -17.51 6.85 18.38
CA VAL A 285 -18.66 7.60 17.84
C VAL A 285 -18.23 8.77 16.95
N VAL A 286 -17.22 9.54 17.35
CA VAL A 286 -16.73 10.69 16.56
C VAL A 286 -15.96 10.26 15.30
N ALA A 287 -15.24 9.13 15.35
CA ALA A 287 -14.62 8.53 14.17
C ALA A 287 -15.69 8.02 13.20
N ASP A 288 -16.66 7.22 13.67
CA ASP A 288 -17.75 6.63 12.88
C ASP A 288 -18.60 7.70 12.19
N MET A 289 -18.94 8.80 12.88
CA MET A 289 -19.67 9.93 12.27
C MET A 289 -18.89 10.57 11.11
N PHE A 290 -17.56 10.70 11.24
CA PHE A 290 -16.71 11.23 10.18
C PHE A 290 -16.51 10.24 9.03
N LEU A 291 -16.36 8.95 9.34
CA LEU A 291 -16.31 7.87 8.36
C LEU A 291 -17.63 7.75 7.58
N PHE A 292 -18.78 7.95 8.23
CA PHE A 292 -20.09 8.01 7.57
C PHE A 292 -20.20 9.19 6.60
N PHE A 293 -19.78 10.39 7.04
CA PHE A 293 -19.72 11.55 6.16
C PHE A 293 -18.81 11.30 4.94
N SER A 294 -17.65 10.67 5.17
CA SER A 294 -16.73 10.26 4.10
C SER A 294 -17.37 9.25 3.15
N PHE A 295 -18.12 8.28 3.68
CA PHE A 295 -18.83 7.25 2.93
C PHE A 295 -19.93 7.83 2.01
N ILE A 296 -20.63 8.89 2.42
CA ILE A 296 -21.55 9.64 1.54
C ILE A 296 -20.79 10.17 0.31
N GLY A 297 -19.55 10.63 0.49
CA GLY A 297 -18.66 11.00 -0.62
C GLY A 297 -18.32 9.81 -1.50
N THR A 298 -17.85 8.70 -0.90
CA THR A 298 -17.50 7.45 -1.59
C THR A 298 -18.62 6.98 -2.51
N ILE A 299 -19.82 6.77 -1.97
CA ILE A 299 -20.92 6.16 -2.74
C ILE A 299 -21.38 7.07 -3.89
N ASN A 300 -21.36 8.39 -3.69
CA ASN A 300 -21.70 9.36 -4.74
C ASN A 300 -20.63 9.41 -5.86
N VAL A 301 -19.34 9.29 -5.52
CA VAL A 301 -18.26 9.17 -6.53
C VAL A 301 -18.40 7.87 -7.32
N TRP A 302 -18.60 6.74 -6.64
CA TRP A 302 -18.79 5.42 -7.28
C TRP A 302 -20.00 5.42 -8.22
N ARG A 303 -21.19 5.74 -7.70
CA ARG A 303 -22.43 5.79 -8.48
C ARG A 303 -22.34 6.78 -9.63
N GLY A 304 -21.80 7.98 -9.38
CA GLY A 304 -21.73 9.04 -10.37
C GLY A 304 -20.82 8.68 -11.55
N ILE A 305 -19.63 8.15 -11.28
CA ILE A 305 -18.70 7.70 -12.34
C ILE A 305 -19.27 6.49 -13.07
N TRP A 306 -19.85 5.52 -12.35
CA TRP A 306 -20.47 4.34 -12.94
C TRP A 306 -21.60 4.71 -13.91
N GLN A 307 -22.53 5.55 -13.48
CA GLN A 307 -23.66 6.00 -14.30
C GLN A 307 -23.20 6.92 -15.44
N ALA A 308 -22.13 7.71 -15.27
CA ALA A 308 -21.53 8.48 -16.35
C ALA A 308 -20.89 7.59 -17.42
N LEU A 309 -20.24 6.47 -17.03
CA LEU A 309 -19.73 5.48 -17.98
C LEU A 309 -20.87 4.78 -18.73
N ASP A 310 -21.95 4.41 -18.04
CA ASP A 310 -23.12 3.80 -18.67
C ASP A 310 -23.85 4.76 -19.64
N THR A 311 -23.93 6.05 -19.30
CA THR A 311 -24.66 7.06 -20.09
C THR A 311 -23.84 7.63 -21.25
N PHE A 312 -22.54 7.90 -21.04
CA PHE A 312 -21.71 8.68 -21.98
C PHE A 312 -20.58 7.89 -22.64
N PHE A 313 -20.08 6.79 -22.05
CA PHE A 313 -18.90 6.08 -22.55
C PHE A 313 -19.25 4.86 -23.43
N LEU A 314 -19.25 5.09 -24.74
CA LEU A 314 -19.62 4.10 -25.77
C LEU A 314 -21.02 3.48 -25.52
N PRO A 315 -22.09 4.29 -25.37
CA PRO A 315 -23.43 3.80 -24.99
C PRO A 315 -24.01 2.81 -26.01
N ASN A 316 -23.71 3.00 -27.30
CA ASN A 316 -24.16 2.11 -28.37
C ASN A 316 -23.39 0.77 -28.42
N GLU A 317 -22.20 0.71 -27.82
CA GLU A 317 -21.30 -0.47 -27.86
C GLU A 317 -20.94 -0.92 -26.43
N PRO A 318 -21.94 -1.29 -25.61
CA PRO A 318 -21.74 -1.44 -24.17
C PRO A 318 -20.89 -2.66 -23.82
N LEU A 319 -20.70 -3.64 -24.72
CA LEU A 319 -19.76 -4.74 -24.48
C LEU A 319 -18.29 -4.27 -24.63
N LEU A 320 -18.00 -3.47 -25.66
CA LEU A 320 -16.70 -2.84 -25.85
C LEU A 320 -16.39 -1.84 -24.72
N SER A 321 -17.39 -1.04 -24.31
CA SER A 321 -17.34 -0.18 -23.12
C SER A 321 -16.88 -0.97 -21.88
N ASN A 322 -17.51 -2.12 -21.61
CA ASN A 322 -17.15 -2.97 -20.47
C ASN A 322 -15.70 -3.51 -20.57
N TRP A 323 -15.28 -4.02 -21.74
CA TRP A 323 -13.93 -4.55 -21.93
C TRP A 323 -12.83 -3.50 -21.81
N ILE A 324 -13.05 -2.30 -22.35
CA ILE A 324 -12.10 -1.19 -22.22
C ILE A 324 -12.00 -0.74 -20.75
N THR A 325 -13.14 -0.52 -20.08
CA THR A 325 -13.15 -0.09 -18.67
C THR A 325 -12.55 -1.14 -17.73
N HIS A 326 -12.76 -2.43 -17.99
CA HIS A 326 -12.10 -3.53 -17.29
C HIS A 326 -10.57 -3.58 -17.56
N GLY A 327 -10.18 -3.79 -18.82
CA GLY A 327 -8.80 -4.10 -19.18
C GLY A 327 -7.85 -2.90 -19.14
N ALA A 328 -8.26 -1.76 -19.70
CA ALA A 328 -7.41 -0.58 -19.76
C ALA A 328 -7.21 0.05 -18.38
N ALA A 329 -8.26 0.09 -17.54
CA ALA A 329 -8.12 0.65 -16.20
C ALA A 329 -7.24 -0.21 -15.30
N LEU A 330 -7.36 -1.54 -15.38
CA LEU A 330 -6.44 -2.44 -14.68
C LEU A 330 -5.00 -2.28 -15.16
N LEU A 331 -4.77 -2.22 -16.48
CA LEU A 331 -3.44 -2.01 -17.05
C LEU A 331 -2.83 -0.70 -16.54
N LEU A 332 -3.59 0.40 -16.55
CA LEU A 332 -3.15 1.68 -16.00
C LEU A 332 -2.83 1.57 -14.51
N LEU A 333 -3.67 0.94 -13.70
CA LEU A 333 -3.38 0.72 -12.28
C LEU A 333 -2.13 -0.16 -12.06
N ILE A 334 -1.86 -1.15 -12.91
CA ILE A 334 -0.64 -1.96 -12.86
C ILE A 334 0.59 -1.09 -13.16
N LEU A 335 0.53 -0.26 -14.20
CA LEU A 335 1.61 0.66 -14.62
C LEU A 335 1.88 1.74 -13.55
N LEU A 336 0.83 2.24 -12.90
CA LEU A 336 0.93 3.16 -11.76
C LEU A 336 1.34 2.46 -10.45
N ASN A 337 1.54 1.14 -10.45
CA ASN A 337 1.80 0.30 -9.27
C ASN A 337 0.74 0.49 -8.15
N CYS A 338 -0.51 0.68 -8.54
CA CYS A 338 -1.68 0.88 -7.69
C CYS A 338 -2.73 -0.24 -7.86
N SER A 339 -2.46 -1.29 -8.66
CA SER A 339 -3.42 -2.36 -9.01
C SER A 339 -4.08 -3.04 -7.82
N ASN A 340 -3.44 -3.03 -6.66
CA ASN A 340 -3.97 -3.62 -5.43
C ASN A 340 -5.23 -2.91 -4.90
N SER A 341 -5.44 -1.64 -5.27
CA SER A 341 -6.61 -0.83 -4.87
C SER A 341 -7.95 -1.33 -5.42
N VAL A 342 -7.93 -2.30 -6.36
CA VAL A 342 -9.16 -2.95 -6.84
C VAL A 342 -9.70 -4.01 -5.87
N LEU A 343 -8.94 -4.39 -4.84
CA LEU A 343 -9.30 -5.44 -3.89
C LEU A 343 -10.07 -4.89 -2.69
N VAL A 344 -11.17 -5.54 -2.30
CA VAL A 344 -11.79 -5.33 -0.98
C VAL A 344 -10.98 -6.13 0.04
N ARG A 345 -10.17 -5.42 0.84
CA ARG A 345 -9.13 -6.00 1.68
C ARG A 345 -9.54 -6.12 3.14
N GLY A 346 -9.95 -7.33 3.52
CA GLY A 346 -10.02 -7.72 4.94
C GLY A 346 -11.04 -6.94 5.76
N VAL A 347 -10.79 -6.87 7.06
CA VAL A 347 -11.58 -6.10 8.03
C VAL A 347 -10.65 -5.30 8.95
N TYR A 348 -10.96 -4.02 9.12
CA TYR A 348 -10.31 -3.07 10.03
C TYR A 348 -11.23 -2.76 11.22
N ILE A 349 -10.64 -2.34 12.35
CA ILE A 349 -11.36 -2.01 13.59
C ILE A 349 -11.33 -0.49 13.83
N ASP A 350 -12.48 0.09 14.15
CA ASP A 350 -12.61 1.53 14.36
C ASP A 350 -11.85 2.02 15.60
N ALA A 351 -11.25 3.21 15.46
CA ALA A 351 -10.49 3.90 16.50
C ALA A 351 -9.27 3.16 17.07
N GLU A 352 -8.80 2.09 16.41
CA GLU A 352 -7.69 1.27 16.90
C GLU A 352 -6.34 1.98 16.80
N GLU A 353 -6.04 2.65 15.67
CA GLU A 353 -4.73 3.26 15.46
C GLU A 353 -4.48 4.42 16.44
N PRO A 354 -3.29 4.52 17.08
CA PRO A 354 -3.01 5.55 18.06
C PRO A 354 -2.91 6.96 17.46
N ALA A 355 -2.89 7.99 18.31
CA ALA A 355 -2.65 9.40 17.94
C ALA A 355 -3.59 9.96 16.85
N GLY A 356 -4.86 9.57 16.91
CA GLY A 356 -5.91 10.03 15.99
C GLY A 356 -5.78 9.53 14.54
N GLN A 357 -4.93 8.54 14.27
CA GLN A 357 -4.69 8.05 12.90
C GLN A 357 -5.89 7.30 12.29
N CYS A 358 -6.80 6.79 13.12
CA CYS A 358 -8.04 6.10 12.72
C CYS A 358 -9.01 6.92 11.83
N VAL A 359 -8.77 8.23 11.68
CA VAL A 359 -9.53 9.14 10.80
C VAL A 359 -8.63 9.76 9.72
N VAL A 360 -7.41 9.26 9.55
CA VAL A 360 -6.48 9.66 8.50
C VAL A 360 -6.52 8.62 7.40
N PHE A 361 -6.92 9.03 6.20
CA PHE A 361 -7.00 8.10 5.07
C PHE A 361 -5.60 7.78 4.53
N PRO A 362 -5.27 6.49 4.27
CA PRO A 362 -3.90 6.05 3.93
C PRO A 362 -3.53 6.37 2.47
N VAL A 363 -3.50 7.65 2.12
CA VAL A 363 -3.28 8.12 0.76
C VAL A 363 -1.81 8.49 0.54
N TYR A 364 -0.98 7.51 0.16
CA TYR A 364 0.48 7.68 0.15
C TYR A 364 1.17 7.48 -1.21
N TYR A 365 0.44 7.31 -2.33
CA TYR A 365 1.01 6.87 -3.61
C TYR A 365 2.25 7.66 -4.09
N ILE A 366 2.17 8.99 -4.14
CA ILE A 366 3.26 9.83 -4.66
C ILE A 366 4.42 9.86 -3.64
N ARG A 367 4.11 9.92 -2.34
CA ARG A 367 5.11 9.85 -1.25
C ARG A 367 5.88 8.53 -1.27
N LEU A 368 5.18 7.39 -1.37
CA LEU A 368 5.78 6.05 -1.47
C LEU A 368 6.62 5.88 -2.73
N PHE A 369 6.17 6.41 -3.87
CA PHE A 369 6.95 6.40 -5.11
C PHE A 369 8.30 7.12 -4.95
N PHE A 370 8.29 8.35 -4.42
CA PHE A 370 9.52 9.11 -4.18
C PHE A 370 10.40 8.47 -3.09
N GLN A 371 9.83 7.92 -2.01
CA GLN A 371 10.57 7.18 -1.00
C GLN A 371 11.24 5.93 -1.59
N LYS A 372 10.55 5.16 -2.45
CA LYS A 372 11.09 3.96 -3.10
C LYS A 372 12.25 4.29 -4.04
N GLU A 373 12.12 5.34 -4.87
CA GLU A 373 13.20 5.77 -5.76
C GLU A 373 14.39 6.40 -5.01
N ARG A 374 14.16 7.13 -3.89
CA ARG A 374 15.25 7.59 -3.00
C ARG A 374 15.99 6.40 -2.36
N LYS A 375 15.28 5.44 -1.75
CA LYS A 375 15.88 4.21 -1.18
C LYS A 375 16.69 3.42 -2.21
N LYS A 376 16.20 3.31 -3.45
CA LYS A 376 16.90 2.66 -4.57
C LYS A 376 18.17 3.40 -5.00
N LYS A 377 18.16 4.74 -5.01
CA LYS A 377 19.38 5.55 -5.23
C LYS A 377 20.38 5.41 -4.08
N GLN A 378 19.92 5.44 -2.83
CA GLN A 378 20.77 5.25 -1.65
C GLN A 378 21.41 3.86 -1.62
N ARG A 379 20.65 2.77 -1.86
CA ARG A 379 21.22 1.41 -1.92
C ARG A 379 22.28 1.31 -3.03
N ARG A 380 22.01 1.83 -4.24
CA ARG A 380 23.01 1.89 -5.33
C ARG A 380 24.29 2.66 -4.97
N LEU A 381 24.18 3.74 -4.20
CA LEU A 381 25.34 4.51 -3.72
C LEU A 381 26.13 3.70 -2.68
N PHE A 382 25.44 3.05 -1.74
CA PHE A 382 26.06 2.17 -0.75
C PHE A 382 26.80 0.99 -1.41
N ASP A 383 26.13 0.28 -2.33
CA ASP A 383 26.73 -0.80 -3.12
C ASP A 383 27.96 -0.33 -3.93
N ALA A 384 27.99 0.94 -4.37
CA ALA A 384 29.12 1.52 -5.10
C ALA A 384 30.28 1.90 -4.16
N LEU A 385 29.99 2.43 -2.97
CA LEU A 385 30.98 2.72 -1.94
C LEU A 385 31.62 1.43 -1.39
N GLU A 386 30.83 0.39 -1.14
CA GLU A 386 31.33 -0.93 -0.70
C GLU A 386 32.28 -1.54 -1.74
N ARG A 387 31.94 -1.46 -3.04
CA ARG A 387 32.85 -1.88 -4.12
C ARG A 387 34.11 -1.02 -4.20
N ALA A 388 34.02 0.28 -3.95
CA ALA A 388 35.18 1.17 -3.97
C ALA A 388 36.14 0.87 -2.79
N ASP A 389 35.60 0.61 -1.61
CA ASP A 389 36.37 0.26 -0.40
C ASP A 389 37.04 -1.12 -0.53
N LEU A 390 36.32 -2.11 -1.10
CA LEU A 390 36.88 -3.43 -1.45
C LEU A 390 38.02 -3.31 -2.48
N ASN A 391 37.87 -2.47 -3.51
CA ASN A 391 38.93 -2.24 -4.49
C ASN A 391 40.15 -1.52 -3.91
N SER A 392 39.93 -0.53 -3.04
CA SER A 392 40.99 0.19 -2.32
C SER A 392 41.79 -0.76 -1.41
N THR A 393 41.09 -1.59 -0.64
CA THR A 393 41.70 -2.55 0.29
C THR A 393 42.36 -3.73 -0.43
N GLY A 394 41.79 -4.16 -1.57
CA GLY A 394 42.35 -5.22 -2.41
C GLY A 394 43.67 -4.85 -3.09
N GLY A 395 43.83 -3.59 -3.53
CA GLY A 395 45.08 -3.09 -4.12
C GLY A 395 46.27 -3.16 -3.16
N VAL A 396 46.04 -2.84 -1.88
CA VAL A 396 47.07 -2.86 -0.82
C VAL A 396 47.63 -4.27 -0.53
N LEU A 397 46.88 -5.32 -0.89
CA LEU A 397 47.31 -6.72 -0.72
C LEU A 397 48.13 -7.27 -1.89
N GLN A 398 48.03 -6.72 -3.10
CA GLN A 398 48.85 -7.16 -4.24
C GLN A 398 50.26 -6.56 -4.21
N ASP A 399 50.42 -5.33 -3.70
CA ASP A 399 51.69 -4.58 -3.76
C ASP A 399 52.78 -5.09 -2.79
N LYS A 400 52.51 -6.16 -2.03
CA LYS A 400 53.44 -6.77 -1.06
C LYS A 400 54.10 -8.09 -1.52
N LYS A 401 53.93 -8.52 -2.77
CA LYS A 401 54.30 -9.89 -3.19
C LYS A 401 55.49 -10.07 -4.14
N HIS A 402 56.24 -9.02 -4.49
CA HIS A 402 57.41 -9.14 -5.38
C HIS A 402 58.67 -8.43 -4.86
N HIS A 403 59.49 -9.14 -4.07
CA HIS A 403 60.94 -8.92 -4.01
C HIS A 403 61.71 -10.13 -3.42
N HIS A 404 62.17 -11.04 -4.29
CA HIS A 404 63.39 -11.82 -4.03
C HIS A 404 64.04 -12.30 -5.34
N PRO A 405 65.38 -12.29 -5.47
CA PRO A 405 66.08 -12.57 -6.72
C PRO A 405 66.39 -14.06 -6.92
N GLN A 406 66.34 -14.54 -8.18
CA GLN A 406 66.78 -15.89 -8.55
C GLN A 406 68.20 -15.89 -9.14
N HIS A 407 69.02 -16.84 -8.71
CA HIS A 407 70.33 -17.15 -9.28
C HIS A 407 70.25 -18.18 -10.41
N GLN A 408 71.27 -18.19 -11.27
CA GLN A 408 71.34 -18.86 -12.58
C GLN A 408 71.57 -20.39 -12.52
N LEU A 409 71.16 -21.13 -13.58
CA LEU A 409 71.99 -21.93 -14.53
C LEU A 409 71.08 -22.86 -15.41
N PRO A 410 71.53 -23.43 -16.56
CA PRO A 410 70.74 -23.39 -17.80
C PRO A 410 70.57 -24.73 -18.56
N GLN A 411 69.69 -24.78 -19.58
CA GLN A 411 70.01 -25.21 -20.98
C GLN A 411 68.80 -25.25 -21.97
N GLN A 412 69.06 -24.74 -23.19
CA GLN A 412 68.60 -25.19 -24.53
C GLN A 412 67.14 -25.57 -24.85
N GLN A 413 66.44 -24.71 -25.61
CA GLN A 413 65.99 -24.85 -27.04
C GLN A 413 64.99 -23.71 -27.37
N GLN A 414 65.25 -22.84 -28.37
CA GLN A 414 64.75 -22.91 -29.77
C GLN A 414 63.22 -23.18 -29.88
N GLN A 415 62.41 -22.42 -30.63
CA GLN A 415 62.65 -21.26 -31.52
C GLN A 415 61.30 -20.60 -31.92
N GLN A 416 61.30 -19.34 -32.41
CA GLN A 416 60.16 -18.61 -33.04
C GLN A 416 58.98 -18.26 -32.08
N GLN A 417 58.21 -17.16 -32.25
CA GLN A 417 58.21 -16.11 -33.28
C GLN A 417 57.71 -14.75 -32.73
N GLN A 418 58.02 -13.69 -33.48
CA GLN A 418 57.62 -12.27 -33.37
C GLN A 418 56.23 -11.97 -32.76
N GLN A 419 56.13 -10.98 -31.84
CA GLN A 419 55.57 -9.65 -32.15
C GLN A 419 55.59 -8.63 -30.98
N GLN A 420 55.82 -7.36 -31.36
CA GLN A 420 55.41 -6.11 -30.71
C GLN A 420 55.74 -5.79 -29.24
N GLN A 421 56.81 -5.00 -29.10
CA GLN A 421 57.01 -4.05 -28.00
C GLN A 421 56.28 -2.72 -28.31
N LYS A 422 55.22 -2.39 -27.55
CA LYS A 422 54.77 -1.01 -27.19
C LYS A 422 53.39 -1.03 -26.51
N GLU A 423 53.33 -0.67 -25.23
CA GLU A 423 52.10 -0.28 -24.53
C GLU A 423 52.21 1.21 -24.09
N PRO A 424 51.19 2.06 -24.33
CA PRO A 424 51.26 3.49 -24.01
C PRO A 424 50.65 3.85 -22.65
N GLN A 425 51.12 4.96 -22.06
CA GLN A 425 50.82 5.47 -20.71
C GLN A 425 49.36 5.94 -20.46
N HIS A 426 48.37 5.50 -21.24
CA HIS A 426 47.03 6.09 -21.25
C HIS A 426 46.14 5.73 -20.04
N HIS A 427 46.41 4.66 -19.29
CA HIS A 427 45.49 4.19 -18.25
C HIS A 427 45.52 5.00 -16.94
N HIS A 428 46.69 5.51 -16.51
CA HIS A 428 46.79 6.25 -15.24
C HIS A 428 46.09 7.62 -15.27
N HIS A 429 46.01 8.28 -16.43
CA HIS A 429 45.37 9.59 -16.53
C HIS A 429 43.83 9.50 -16.37
N ILE A 430 43.22 8.44 -16.91
CA ILE A 430 41.77 8.21 -16.86
C ILE A 430 41.28 7.96 -15.42
N THR A 431 42.05 7.23 -14.62
CA THR A 431 41.71 6.97 -13.20
C THR A 431 41.87 8.23 -12.34
N ALA A 432 42.86 9.08 -12.64
CA ALA A 432 43.05 10.35 -11.94
C ALA A 432 41.89 11.32 -12.19
N ASP A 433 41.48 11.49 -13.46
CA ASP A 433 40.36 12.37 -13.82
C ASP A 433 39.02 11.92 -13.22
N GLN A 434 38.74 10.60 -13.19
CA GLN A 434 37.52 10.08 -12.55
C GLN A 434 37.47 10.38 -11.04
N ASN A 435 38.58 10.20 -10.32
CA ASN A 435 38.66 10.53 -8.91
C ASN A 435 38.50 12.04 -8.66
N HIS A 436 39.09 12.89 -9.50
CA HIS A 436 38.95 14.35 -9.41
C HIS A 436 37.51 14.83 -9.70
N GLN A 437 36.77 14.11 -10.56
CA GLN A 437 35.38 14.40 -10.88
C GLN A 437 34.43 13.98 -9.74
N VAL A 438 34.73 12.91 -9.01
CA VAL A 438 34.01 12.52 -7.77
C VAL A 438 34.23 13.56 -6.67
N ILE A 439 35.45 14.05 -6.48
CA ILE A 439 35.77 15.08 -5.47
C ILE A 439 35.05 16.40 -5.78
N ARG A 440 35.00 16.85 -7.04
CA ARG A 440 34.21 18.05 -7.42
C ARG A 440 32.71 17.90 -7.17
N ASN A 441 32.16 16.69 -7.26
CA ASN A 441 30.75 16.43 -6.94
C ASN A 441 30.47 16.40 -5.42
N LEU A 442 31.50 16.19 -4.57
CA LEU A 442 31.40 16.34 -3.11
C LEU A 442 31.36 17.82 -2.69
N GLU A 443 32.13 18.69 -3.37
CA GLU A 443 32.15 20.15 -3.09
C GLU A 443 30.89 20.89 -3.60
N ALA A 444 30.14 20.30 -4.53
CA ALA A 444 28.89 20.86 -5.05
C ALA A 444 27.68 20.69 -4.10
N VAL A 445 27.86 20.02 -2.96
CA VAL A 445 26.85 19.94 -1.91
C VAL A 445 27.05 21.11 -0.94
N PRO A 446 26.07 22.01 -0.75
CA PRO A 446 26.24 23.16 0.12
C PRO A 446 26.33 22.73 1.59
N LEU A 447 27.56 22.62 2.09
CA LEU A 447 27.87 22.44 3.50
C LEU A 447 27.52 23.72 4.27
N THR A 448 26.33 23.77 4.87
CA THR A 448 26.06 24.69 5.97
C THR A 448 26.87 24.27 7.20
N ILE A 449 28.10 24.78 7.28
CA ILE A 449 28.98 24.63 8.44
C ILE A 449 28.36 25.42 9.59
N ILE A 450 28.09 24.74 10.71
CA ILE A 450 27.72 25.36 11.98
C ILE A 450 29.01 25.46 12.79
N ASP A 451 29.44 26.68 13.09
CA ASP A 451 30.52 26.91 14.07
C ASP A 451 29.99 26.64 15.49
N ASP A 452 30.73 25.83 16.25
CA ASP A 452 30.38 25.41 17.60
C ASP A 452 30.61 26.52 18.67
N PRO A 453 29.96 26.45 19.85
CA PRO A 453 29.73 27.61 20.68
C PRO A 453 30.91 28.00 21.58
N LYS A 454 31.08 29.31 21.78
CA LYS A 454 31.88 29.83 22.90
C LYS A 454 31.06 29.83 24.19
N SER A 455 31.54 29.03 25.15
CA SER A 455 31.67 29.34 26.58
C SER A 455 30.93 30.59 27.09
N ASN A 456 30.05 30.39 28.08
CA ASN A 456 30.27 30.95 29.43
C ASN A 456 29.49 30.16 30.47
N GLY A 457 30.14 29.89 31.61
CA GLY A 457 29.50 29.33 32.80
C GLY A 457 28.97 30.43 33.73
N ASP A 458 28.25 29.97 34.76
CA ASP A 458 27.93 30.64 36.02
C ASP A 458 27.46 32.12 35.99
N HIS A 459 26.20 32.34 36.35
CA HIS A 459 25.94 32.88 37.67
C HIS A 459 24.50 32.65 38.17
N SER A 460 24.39 32.70 39.49
CA SER A 460 23.23 32.43 40.31
C SER A 460 22.14 33.51 40.31
N SER A 461 20.93 33.06 40.68
CA SER A 461 19.98 33.74 41.59
C SER A 461 18.89 34.69 41.06
N GLN A 462 17.76 34.60 41.78
CA GLN A 462 16.63 35.53 41.90
C GLN A 462 15.60 35.67 40.76
N ALA A 463 14.37 35.27 41.09
CA ALA A 463 13.15 35.80 40.48
C ALA A 463 12.91 37.26 40.93
N PRO A 464 12.07 38.00 40.19
CA PRO A 464 10.90 38.53 40.88
C PRO A 464 9.57 38.31 40.13
N ARG A 465 8.49 38.48 40.87
CA ARG A 465 7.10 38.47 40.39
C ARG A 465 6.82 39.71 39.53
N MET A 466 6.01 39.56 38.49
CA MET A 466 4.64 40.10 38.45
C MET A 466 3.76 39.25 37.54
#